data_AF-A0A832WV92-F1
#
_entry.id   AF-A0A832WV92-F1
#
_cell.length_a   1.000
_cell.length_b   1.000
_cell.length_c   1.000
_cell.angle_alpha   90.00
_cell.angle_beta   90.00
_cell.angle_gamma   90.00
#
_symmetry.space_group_name_H-M   'P 1'
#
loop_
_entity.id
_entity.type
_entity.pdbx_description
1 polymer ?
#
loop_
_entity_poly.entity_id
_entity_poly.type
_entity_poly.pdbx_seq_one_letter_code
_entity_poly.pdbx_strand_id
1 'polypeptide(L)' 'GVTDAMNAQEKFFGEDRLYTIIRENARLPAQEILDRILSEVREFSKDMPQFDDITVLVVKGN' A
#
# COMPACT_ATOMS: atom_id res chain seq x y z
N GLY A 1 -1.74 3.61 -9.47
CA GLY A 1 -2.58 3.49 -8.26
C GLY A 1 -1.78 3.49 -6.97
N VAL A 2 -1.51 2.32 -6.36
CA VAL A 2 -0.87 2.22 -5.02
C VAL A 2 0.49 2.92 -4.93
N THR A 3 1.42 2.58 -5.83
CA THR A 3 2.78 3.13 -5.83
C THR A 3 2.82 4.63 -6.13
N ASP A 4 1.78 5.13 -6.81
CA ASP A 4 1.66 6.51 -7.28
C ASP A 4 0.91 7.39 -6.27
N ALA A 5 0.41 6.80 -5.18
CA ALA A 5 -0.14 7.56 -4.07
C ALA A 5 0.92 8.55 -3.57
N MET A 6 0.56 9.82 -3.49
CA MET A 6 1.50 10.91 -3.19
C MET A 6 1.19 11.50 -1.82
N ASN A 7 2.22 11.95 -1.12
CA ASN A 7 2.08 12.69 0.12
C ASN A 7 2.25 14.21 -0.10
N ALA A 8 2.07 15.00 0.96
CA ALA A 8 2.16 16.46 0.91
C ALA A 8 3.57 17.01 0.58
N GLN A 9 4.60 16.16 0.54
CA GLN A 9 5.95 16.53 0.11
C GLN A 9 6.21 16.14 -1.35
N GLU A 10 5.16 15.83 -2.11
CA GLU A 10 5.22 15.38 -3.50
C GLU A 10 6.06 14.09 -3.67
N LYS A 11 6.15 13.28 -2.62
CA LYS A 11 6.80 11.98 -2.68
C LYS A 11 5.78 10.90 -2.97
N PHE A 12 6.11 10.03 -3.92
CA PHE A 12 5.36 8.81 -4.19
C PHE A 12 5.56 7.77 -3.09
N PHE A 13 4.54 6.95 -2.87
CA PHE A 13 4.58 5.81 -1.96
C PHE A 13 5.68 4.83 -2.39
N GLY A 14 5.73 4.53 -3.69
CA GLY A 14 6.78 3.75 -4.32
C GLY A 14 6.76 2.25 -4.01
N GLU A 15 7.53 1.51 -4.78
CA GLU A 15 7.64 0.05 -4.67
C GLU A 15 8.36 -0.39 -3.39
N ASP A 16 9.38 0.34 -2.94
CA ASP A 16 10.17 -0.01 -1.77
C ASP A 16 9.32 -0.14 -0.49
N ARG A 17 8.37 0.78 -0.29
CA ARG A 17 7.42 0.72 0.83
C ARG A 17 6.48 -0.48 0.68
N LEU A 18 5.92 -0.66 -0.52
CA LEU A 18 5.03 -1.78 -0.81
C LEU A 18 5.71 -3.14 -0.56
N TYR A 19 6.94 -3.32 -1.05
CA TYR A 19 7.73 -4.53 -0.83
C TYR A 19 8.10 -4.73 0.63
N THR A 20 8.37 -3.67 1.38
CA THR A 20 8.65 -3.76 2.81
C THR A 20 7.43 -4.27 3.56
N ILE A 21 6.24 -3.69 3.33
CA ILE A 21 4.99 -4.13 3.95
C ILE A 21 4.69 -5.58 3.61
N ILE A 22 4.81 -5.98 2.34
CA ILE A 22 4.54 -7.36 1.92
C ILE A 22 5.50 -8.33 2.61
N ARG A 23 6.80 -8.01 2.67
CA ARG A 23 7.81 -8.89 3.30
C ARG A 23 7.62 -9.04 4.79
N GLU A 24 7.38 -7.94 5.50
CA GLU A 24 7.17 -7.95 6.96
C GLU A 24 5.89 -8.69 7.36
N ASN A 25 4.90 -8.72 6.48
CA ASN A 25 3.58 -9.29 6.75
C ASN A 25 3.32 -10.59 5.99
N ALA A 26 4.31 -11.16 5.31
CA ALA A 26 4.14 -12.32 4.44
C ALA A 26 3.56 -13.56 5.13
N ARG A 27 3.69 -13.68 6.45
CA ARG A 27 3.13 -14.79 7.25
C ARG A 27 1.66 -14.60 7.62
N LEU A 28 1.10 -13.40 7.48
CA LEU A 28 -0.28 -13.12 7.81
C LEU A 28 -1.24 -13.68 6.74
N PRO A 29 -2.53 -13.86 7.07
CA PRO A 29 -3.58 -14.13 6.08
C PRO A 29 -3.61 -13.07 4.96
N ALA A 30 -4.04 -13.46 3.76
CA ALA A 30 -4.10 -12.55 2.60
C ALA A 30 -4.88 -11.27 2.89
N GLN A 31 -6.00 -11.38 3.61
CA GLN A 31 -6.81 -10.23 4.01
C GLN A 31 -6.04 -9.25 4.91
N GLU A 32 -5.28 -9.75 5.89
CA GLU A 32 -4.49 -8.88 6.77
C GLU A 32 -3.34 -8.18 6.02
N ILE A 33 -2.75 -8.83 5.01
CA ILE A 33 -1.76 -8.20 4.13
C ILE A 33 -2.42 -7.06 3.34
N LEU A 34 -3.60 -7.32 2.76
CA LEU A 34 -4.37 -6.31 2.02
C LEU A 34 -4.71 -5.11 2.93
N ASP A 35 -5.22 -5.35 4.13
CA ASP A 35 -5.60 -4.30 5.07
C ASP A 35 -4.40 -3.43 5.46
N ARG A 36 -3.24 -4.04 5.67
CA ARG A 36 -1.99 -3.32 5.98
C ARG A 36 -1.49 -2.47 4.82
N ILE A 37 -1.54 -2.98 3.58
CA ILE A 37 -1.19 -2.19 2.39
C ILE A 37 -2.10 -0.96 2.30
N LEU A 38 -3.42 -1.16 2.41
CA LEU A 38 -4.39 -0.06 2.31
C LEU A 38 -4.24 0.94 3.47
N SER A 39 -3.95 0.48 4.68
CA SER A 39 -3.70 1.34 5.83
C SER A 39 -2.45 2.20 5.63
N GLU A 40 -1.34 1.60 5.21
CA GLU A 40 -0.08 2.33 5.04
C GLU A 40 -0.17 3.36 3.91
N VAL A 41 -0.89 3.05 2.83
CA VAL A 41 -1.16 4.01 1.75
C VAL A 41 -1.99 5.19 2.25
N ARG A 42 -3.05 4.92 3.03
CA ARG A 42 -3.87 5.99 3.64
C ARG A 42 -3.06 6.86 4.59
N GLU A 43 -2.25 6.26 5.46
CA GLU A 43 -1.41 7.00 6.41
C GLU A 43 -0.32 7.81 5.71
N PHE A 44 0.25 7.27 4.62
CA PHE A 44 1.26 7.97 3.84
C PHE A 44 0.69 9.19 3.11
N SER A 45 -0.44 9.03 2.44
CA SER A 45 -1.08 10.11 1.66
C SER A 45 -1.85 11.10 2.52
N LYS A 46 -2.33 10.69 3.71
CA LYS A 46 -3.18 11.50 4.59
C LYS A 46 -4.36 12.10 3.81
N ASP A 47 -4.52 13.43 3.87
CA ASP A 47 -5.59 14.17 3.20
C ASP A 47 -5.25 14.55 1.74
N MET A 48 -4.16 14.02 1.18
CA MET A 48 -3.82 14.27 -0.22
C MET A 48 -4.88 13.65 -1.14
N PRO A 49 -5.34 14.39 -2.15
CA PRO A 49 -6.19 13.82 -3.19
C PRO A 49 -5.51 12.62 -3.83
N GLN A 50 -6.29 11.57 -4.07
CA GLN A 50 -5.82 10.48 -4.94
C GLN A 50 -5.68 11.02 -6.36
N PHE A 51 -4.56 10.68 -6.99
CA PHE A 51 -4.25 11.07 -8.38
C PHE A 51 -4.64 9.98 -9.39
N ASP A 52 -4.84 8.74 -8.91
CA ASP A 52 -5.19 7.57 -9.71
C ASP A 52 -6.00 6.59 -8.84
N ASP A 53 -6.81 5.74 -9.48
CA ASP A 53 -7.62 4.74 -8.80
C ASP A 53 -6.74 3.65 -8.16
N ILE A 54 -7.14 3.18 -6.99
CA ILE A 54 -6.46 2.08 -6.29
C ILE A 54 -7.30 0.81 -6.33
N THR A 55 -6.76 -0.21 -7.00
CA THR A 55 -7.27 -1.59 -6.95
C THR A 55 -6.14 -2.51 -6.49
N VAL A 56 -6.41 -3.38 -5.51
CA VAL A 56 -5.42 -4.32 -4.95
C VAL A 56 -6.03 -5.72 -4.85
N LEU A 57 -5.30 -6.73 -5.33
CA LEU A 57 -5.60 -8.14 -5.15
C LEU A 57 -4.42 -8.82 -4.47
N VAL A 58 -4.67 -9.53 -3.36
CA VAL A 58 -3.67 -10.33 -2.67
C VAL A 58 -4.01 -11.81 -2.84
N VAL A 59 -3.08 -12.57 -3.39
CA VAL A 59 -3.16 -14.03 -3.49
C VAL A 59 -2.05 -14.61 -2.61
N LYS A 60 -2.42 -15.47 -1.67
CA LYS A 60 -1.47 -16.14 -0.78
C LYS A 60 -1.45 -17.63 -1.11
N GLY A 61 -0.28 -18.12 -1.50
CA GLY A 61 0.00 -19.54 -1.62
C GLY A 61 0.21 -20.18 -0.25
N ASN A 62 -0.22 -21.43 -0.12
CA ASN A 62 0.03 -22.27 1.04
C ASN A 62 1.34 -23.03 0.89
#